data_AF-A0A922MXY2-F1
#
_entry.id   AF-A0A922MXY2-F1
#
_cell.length_a   1.000
_cell.length_b   1.000
_cell.length_c   1.000
_cell.angle_alpha   90.00
_cell.angle_beta   90.00
_cell.angle_gamma   90.00
#
_symmetry.space_group_name_H-M   'P 1'
#
loop_
_entity.id
_entity.type
_entity.pdbx_description
1 polymer ?
#
loop_
_entity_poly.entity_id
_entity_poly.type
_entity_poly.pdbx_seq_one_letter_code
_entity_poly.pdbx_strand_id
1 'polypeptide(L)'
;MSIILRVAASAIYCFYCNSANNSACIDPSQFDDEIRGRIIPIVDCNTAVNRVDEYAFFCRKIVQTIYHPHKDSELRVTRGCGWVRHEKDCYRADNRDHLETVCQCFTDHCNSADSMSPTSTTALFIALAVCLYYYKVY
;
A
#
# COMPACT_ATOMS: atom_id res chain seq x y z
N MET A 1 29.54 19.13 -26.52
CA MET A 1 28.08 18.91 -26.69
C MET A 1 27.65 18.00 -25.56
N SER A 2 27.17 18.58 -24.46
CA SER A 2 26.83 17.82 -23.25
C SER A 2 25.53 17.06 -23.47
N ILE A 3 25.58 15.73 -23.36
CA ILE A 3 24.40 14.87 -23.39
C ILE A 3 23.67 15.09 -22.06
N ILE A 4 22.60 15.89 -22.09
CA ILE A 4 21.65 15.98 -20.99
C ILE A 4 20.87 14.66 -21.00
N LEU A 5 21.22 13.74 -20.10
CA LEU A 5 20.41 12.58 -19.80
C LEU A 5 19.11 13.10 -19.16
N ARG A 6 18.05 13.28 -19.96
CA ARG A 6 16.70 13.48 -19.42
C ARG A 6 16.32 12.18 -18.71
N VAL A 7 16.46 12.14 -17.39
CA VAL A 7 15.77 11.14 -16.58
C VAL A 7 14.28 11.37 -16.86
N ALA A 8 13.66 10.43 -17.56
CA ALA A 8 12.20 10.44 -17.69
C ALA A 8 11.67 10.32 -16.26
N ALA A 9 11.11 11.40 -15.72
CA ALA A 9 10.32 11.33 -14.50
C ALA A 9 9.12 10.44 -14.84
N SER A 10 9.22 9.15 -14.54
CA SER A 10 8.09 8.23 -14.67
C SER A 10 7.00 8.73 -13.71
N ALA A 11 5.85 9.11 -14.25
CA ALA A 11 4.66 9.32 -13.45
C ALA A 11 4.30 8.02 -12.72
N ILE A 12 3.90 8.14 -11.45
CA ILE A 12 3.37 7.01 -10.67
C ILE A 12 1.93 7.32 -10.28
N TYR A 13 1.06 6.36 -10.55
CA TYR A 13 -0.37 6.45 -10.30
C TYR A 13 -0.76 5.58 -9.11
N CYS A 14 -1.39 6.20 -8.11
CA CYS A 14 -1.72 5.52 -6.86
C CYS A 14 -3.20 5.66 -6.52
N PHE A 15 -3.78 4.66 -5.86
CA PHE A 15 -5.09 4.81 -5.23
C PHE A 15 -5.00 5.91 -4.17
N TYR A 16 -6.00 6.80 -4.15
CA TYR A 16 -6.07 7.96 -3.27
C TYR A 16 -7.42 7.97 -2.55
N CYS A 17 -7.45 7.41 -1.34
CA CYS A 17 -8.71 7.20 -0.62
C CYS A 17 -8.50 7.05 0.90
N ASN A 18 -9.60 7.16 1.64
CA ASN A 18 -9.63 6.97 3.09
C ASN A 18 -10.88 6.16 3.47
N SER A 19 -10.71 5.06 4.21
CA SER A 19 -11.81 4.16 4.57
C SER A 19 -12.87 4.78 5.48
N ALA A 20 -12.58 5.92 6.13
CA ALA A 20 -13.57 6.65 6.93
C ALA A 20 -14.67 7.28 6.07
N ASN A 21 -14.37 7.67 4.82
CA ASN A 21 -15.35 8.29 3.92
C ASN A 21 -15.67 7.45 2.68
N ASN A 22 -14.90 6.38 2.43
CA ASN A 22 -15.10 5.47 1.32
C ASN A 22 -14.74 4.05 1.73
N SER A 23 -15.75 3.23 2.05
CA SER A 23 -15.54 1.84 2.50
C SER A 23 -14.86 0.94 1.46
N ALA A 24 -14.97 1.25 0.17
CA ALA A 24 -14.23 0.55 -0.88
C ALA A 24 -12.70 0.71 -0.74
N CYS A 25 -12.27 1.73 -0.01
CA CYS A 25 -10.88 1.89 0.39
C CYS A 25 -10.44 0.91 1.49
N ILE A 26 -11.22 -0.05 1.95
CA ILE A 26 -10.66 -1.11 2.82
C ILE A 26 -9.79 -2.02 1.96
N ASP A 27 -10.38 -2.56 0.89
CA ASP A 27 -9.74 -3.49 -0.03
C ASP A 27 -10.18 -3.25 -1.48
N PRO A 28 -9.41 -2.46 -2.25
CA PRO A 28 -9.65 -2.24 -3.67
C PRO A 28 -9.67 -3.52 -4.51
N SER A 29 -9.03 -4.60 -4.08
CA SER A 29 -8.90 -5.83 -4.88
C SER A 29 -10.19 -6.64 -4.95
N GLN A 30 -11.20 -6.31 -4.14
CA GLN A 30 -12.52 -6.95 -4.15
C GLN A 30 -13.42 -6.48 -5.29
N PHE A 31 -13.04 -5.39 -5.96
CA PHE A 31 -13.81 -4.80 -7.05
C PHE A 31 -13.11 -5.07 -8.37
N ASP A 32 -13.90 -5.35 -9.41
CA ASP A 32 -13.39 -5.37 -10.79
C ASP A 32 -12.89 -3.99 -11.22
N ASP A 33 -12.16 -3.94 -12.34
CA ASP A 33 -11.51 -2.73 -12.83
C ASP A 33 -12.50 -1.61 -13.15
N GLU A 34 -13.69 -1.94 -13.66
CA GLU A 34 -14.71 -0.95 -14.03
C GLU A 34 -15.29 -0.27 -12.78
N ILE A 35 -15.70 -1.07 -11.80
CA ILE A 35 -16.25 -0.57 -10.53
C ILE A 35 -15.16 0.19 -9.77
N ARG A 36 -13.97 -0.40 -9.64
CA ARG A 36 -12.83 0.18 -8.93
C ARG A 36 -12.45 1.55 -9.46
N GLY A 37 -12.38 1.71 -10.78
CA GLY A 37 -12.06 2.99 -11.42
C GLY A 37 -13.12 4.08 -11.22
N ARG A 38 -14.37 3.71 -10.91
CA ARG A 38 -15.46 4.65 -10.61
C ARG A 38 -15.50 5.06 -9.14
N ILE A 39 -15.23 4.13 -8.24
CA ILE A 39 -15.47 4.34 -6.80
C ILE A 39 -14.20 4.64 -6.01
N ILE A 40 -13.01 4.37 -6.54
CA ILE A 40 -11.74 4.64 -5.87
C ILE A 40 -10.90 5.60 -6.73
N PRO A 41 -10.67 6.84 -6.27
CA PRO A 41 -9.86 7.79 -7.01
C PRO A 41 -8.43 7.29 -7.22
N ILE A 42 -7.88 7.58 -8.39
CA ILE A 42 -6.47 7.38 -8.75
C ILE A 42 -5.89 8.75 -9.06
N VAL A 43 -4.70 9.04 -8.56
CA VAL A 43 -4.01 10.33 -8.78
C VAL A 43 -2.62 10.10 -9.36
N ASP A 44 -2.20 11.03 -10.22
CA ASP A 44 -0.81 11.15 -10.64
C ASP A 44 -0.02 11.85 -9.52
N CYS A 45 0.86 11.09 -8.85
CA CYS A 45 1.62 11.62 -7.72
C CYS A 45 2.59 12.74 -8.07
N ASN A 46 3.02 12.85 -9.33
CA ASN A 46 3.91 13.93 -9.77
C ASN A 46 3.18 15.27 -9.85
N THR A 47 1.85 15.25 -9.97
CA THR A 47 1.01 16.46 -10.02
C THR A 47 0.22 16.71 -8.75
N ALA A 48 0.08 15.70 -7.89
CA ALA A 48 -0.74 15.77 -6.68
C ALA A 48 -0.18 16.73 -5.61
N VAL A 49 1.11 17.07 -5.69
CA VAL A 49 1.77 17.99 -4.75
C VAL A 49 2.50 19.06 -5.56
N ASN A 50 2.26 20.34 -5.26
CA ASN A 50 2.90 21.51 -5.90
C ASN A 50 4.42 21.65 -5.57
N ARG A 51 5.13 20.53 -5.34
CA ARG A 51 6.56 20.45 -5.05
C ARG A 51 7.18 19.44 -6.01
N VAL A 52 7.27 19.88 -7.25
CA VAL A 52 7.75 19.12 -8.42
C VAL A 52 9.11 19.76 -8.72
N ASP A 53 10.23 19.25 -8.19
CA ASP A 53 11.14 18.40 -8.97
C ASP A 53 12.17 17.65 -8.09
N GLU A 54 12.09 17.74 -6.76
CA GLU A 54 13.16 17.27 -5.85
C GLU A 54 12.95 15.85 -5.30
N TYR A 55 11.75 15.28 -5.40
CA TYR A 55 11.41 14.01 -4.76
C TYR A 55 10.93 12.95 -5.74
N ALA A 56 11.41 11.72 -5.56
CA ALA A 56 10.85 10.54 -6.18
C ALA A 56 9.57 10.13 -5.44
N PHE A 57 8.41 10.34 -6.06
CA PHE A 57 7.14 9.92 -5.51
C PHE A 57 6.96 8.40 -5.54
N PHE A 58 6.14 7.89 -4.63
CA PHE A 58 5.79 6.47 -4.52
C PHE A 58 4.37 6.31 -3.96
N CYS A 59 3.78 5.12 -4.07
CA CYS A 59 2.49 4.85 -3.43
C CYS A 59 2.68 4.45 -1.98
N ARG A 60 1.81 4.96 -1.11
CA ARG A 60 1.76 4.64 0.31
C ARG A 60 0.40 4.05 0.66
N LYS A 61 0.42 3.05 1.55
CA LYS A 61 -0.76 2.52 2.26
C LYS A 61 -0.50 2.59 3.75
N ILE A 62 -1.50 3.07 4.50
CA ILE A 62 -1.48 3.15 5.95
C ILE A 62 -2.69 2.39 6.46
N VAL A 63 -2.46 1.35 7.26
CA VAL A 63 -3.49 0.64 8.02
C VAL A 63 -3.32 1.01 9.47
N GLN A 64 -4.32 1.65 10.05
CA GLN A 64 -4.25 2.22 11.40
C GLN A 64 -5.44 1.75 12.23
N THR A 65 -5.17 1.22 13.41
CA THR A 65 -6.14 1.02 14.48
C THR A 65 -6.08 2.25 15.39
N ILE A 66 -7.14 3.04 15.40
CA ILE A 66 -7.26 4.25 16.21
C ILE A 66 -7.91 3.88 17.55
N TYR A 67 -7.25 4.22 18.64
CA TYR A 67 -7.77 3.96 19.98
C TYR A 67 -8.58 5.17 20.47
N HIS A 68 -9.68 4.88 21.14
CA HIS A 68 -10.55 5.89 21.71
C HIS A 68 -10.82 5.59 23.19
N PRO A 69 -10.77 6.58 24.09
CA PRO A 69 -10.98 6.34 25.52
C PRO A 69 -12.40 5.88 25.89
N HIS A 70 -13.40 6.25 25.07
CA HIS A 70 -14.82 6.11 25.41
C HIS A 70 -15.66 5.46 24.29
N LYS A 71 -15.00 4.86 23.29
CA LYS A 71 -15.67 4.12 22.21
C LYS A 71 -14.74 3.04 21.68
N ASP A 72 -15.30 2.13 20.89
CA ASP A 72 -14.54 1.06 20.27
C ASP A 72 -13.42 1.60 19.37
N SER A 73 -12.34 0.83 19.26
CA SER A 73 -11.25 1.14 18.34
C SER A 73 -11.72 1.12 16.90
N GLU A 74 -11.24 2.05 16.09
CA GLU A 74 -11.62 2.19 14.69
C GLU A 74 -10.48 1.72 13.78
N LEU A 75 -10.78 0.85 12.80
CA LEU A 75 -9.85 0.51 11.73
C LEU A 75 -9.96 1.51 10.58
N ARG A 76 -8.84 2.13 10.23
CA ARG A 76 -8.70 3.12 9.17
C ARG A 76 -7.67 2.64 8.16
N VAL A 77 -8.03 2.66 6.88
CA VAL A 77 -7.09 2.45 5.77
C VAL A 77 -7.02 3.70 4.93
N THR A 78 -5.82 4.24 4.76
CA THR A 78 -5.55 5.41 3.92
C THR A 78 -4.55 5.04 2.83
N ARG A 79 -4.83 5.45 1.60
CA ARG A 79 -3.98 5.24 0.43
C ARG A 79 -3.70 6.58 -0.23
N GLY A 80 -2.46 6.78 -0.70
CA GLY A 80 -2.10 7.97 -1.44
C GLY A 80 -0.63 8.01 -1.85
N CYS A 81 -0.16 9.20 -2.21
CA CYS A 81 1.22 9.44 -2.61
C CYS A 81 2.11 9.71 -1.39
N GLY A 82 3.32 9.16 -1.41
CA GLY A 82 4.40 9.47 -0.47
C GLY A 82 5.62 10.03 -1.21
N TRP A 83 6.43 10.82 -0.49
CA TRP A 83 7.69 11.38 -0.99
C TRP A 83 8.84 11.24 0.01
N VAL A 84 8.55 11.13 1.31
CA VAL A 84 9.55 10.81 2.34
C VAL A 84 9.66 9.30 2.51
N ARG A 85 10.73 8.71 1.99
CA ARG A 85 10.97 7.26 2.03
C ARG A 85 11.43 6.82 3.42
N HIS A 86 10.95 5.65 3.84
CA HIS A 86 11.46 4.92 5.00
C HIS A 86 12.42 3.80 4.53
N GLU A 87 13.36 3.39 5.37
CA GLU A 87 14.34 2.35 5.02
C GLU A 87 13.68 0.99 4.72
N LYS A 88 12.60 0.70 5.42
CA LYS A 88 11.79 -0.52 5.24
C LYS A 88 10.60 -0.27 4.30
N ASP A 89 10.27 -1.27 3.50
CA ASP A 89 9.08 -1.25 2.64
C ASP A 89 7.77 -1.21 3.44
N CYS A 90 7.76 -1.82 4.62
CA CYS A 90 6.70 -1.63 5.60
C CYS A 90 7.30 -1.45 7.00
N TYR A 91 6.73 -0.56 7.78
CA TYR A 91 7.07 -0.41 9.19
C TYR A 91 5.81 -0.25 10.03
N ARG A 92 5.93 -0.58 11.31
CA ARG A 92 4.85 -0.48 12.28
C ARG A 92 5.23 0.57 13.31
N ALA A 93 4.32 1.48 13.59
CA ALA A 93 4.44 2.48 14.65
C ALA A 93 3.31 2.26 15.65
N ASP A 94 3.64 2.27 16.93
CA ASP A 94 2.71 2.01 18.03
C ASP A 94 2.84 3.13 19.05
N ASN A 95 1.75 3.87 19.22
CA ASN A 95 1.64 5.02 20.09
C ASN A 95 0.39 4.85 20.97
N ARG A 96 0.25 5.67 22.03
CA ARG A 96 -0.90 5.58 22.95
C ARG A 96 -2.26 5.69 22.26
N ASP A 97 -2.34 6.49 21.20
CA ASP A 97 -3.62 6.83 20.55
C ASP A 97 -3.90 6.01 19.30
N HIS A 98 -2.89 5.32 18.76
CA HIS A 98 -3.06 4.50 17.57
C HIS A 98 -1.92 3.52 17.38
N LEU A 99 -2.23 2.48 16.65
CA LEU A 99 -1.31 1.52 16.10
C LEU A 99 -1.41 1.56 14.58
N GLU A 100 -0.31 1.78 13.88
CA GLU A 100 -0.30 1.85 12.41
C GLU A 100 0.76 0.97 11.77
N THR A 101 0.45 0.49 10.57
CA THR A 101 1.37 -0.15 9.64
C THR A 101 1.40 0.67 8.36
N VAL A 102 2.56 1.20 8.04
CA VAL A 102 2.79 2.06 6.88
C VAL A 102 3.66 1.32 5.89
N CYS A 103 3.19 1.20 4.66
CA CYS A 103 3.89 0.55 3.56
C CYS A 103 4.14 1.51 2.39
N GLN A 104 5.26 1.34 1.72
CA GLN A 104 5.70 2.05 0.51
C GLN A 104 5.91 1.07 -0.63
N CYS A 105 5.50 1.44 -1.85
CA CYS A 105 5.70 0.64 -3.05
C CYS A 105 5.82 1.55 -4.29
N PHE A 106 6.48 1.04 -5.34
CA PHE A 106 7.10 1.89 -6.37
C PHE A 106 6.60 1.61 -7.80
N THR A 107 5.45 0.95 -7.94
CA THR A 107 4.81 0.71 -9.23
C THR A 107 3.37 1.21 -9.22
N ASP A 108 2.77 1.44 -10.38
CA ASP A 108 1.38 1.90 -10.46
C ASP A 108 0.44 0.96 -9.70
N HIS A 109 -0.51 1.56 -8.97
CA HIS A 109 -1.59 0.88 -8.26
C HIS A 109 -1.14 -0.16 -7.22
N CYS A 110 0.14 -0.18 -6.84
CA CYS A 110 0.72 -1.18 -5.93
C CYS A 110 0.17 -1.08 -4.49
N ASN A 111 -0.43 0.06 -4.13
CA ASN A 111 -1.04 0.25 -2.82
C ASN A 111 -2.45 -0.35 -2.71
N SER A 112 -2.90 -1.16 -3.68
CA SER A 112 -4.17 -1.90 -3.60
C SER A 112 -4.15 -2.98 -2.51
N ALA A 113 -3.17 -3.87 -2.57
CA ALA A 113 -3.13 -5.11 -1.81
C ALA A 113 -2.70 -4.95 -0.35
N ASP A 114 -2.96 -5.97 0.46
CA ASP A 114 -2.31 -6.13 1.75
C ASP A 114 -0.85 -6.57 1.56
N SER A 115 0.04 -5.97 2.34
CA SER A 115 1.44 -6.37 2.39
C SER A 115 1.53 -7.72 3.11
N MET A 116 1.32 -8.82 2.39
CA MET A 116 1.69 -10.14 2.90
C MET A 116 3.21 -10.17 3.08
N SER A 117 3.67 -10.52 4.28
CA SER A 117 5.10 -10.75 4.51
C SER A 117 5.58 -11.87 3.58
N PRO A 118 6.62 -11.67 2.76
CA PRO A 118 7.19 -12.71 1.91
C PRO A 118 7.54 -14.00 2.68
N THR A 119 7.95 -13.85 3.94
CA THR A 119 8.26 -14.95 4.86
C THR A 119 7.04 -15.82 5.14
N SER A 120 5.88 -15.21 5.37
CA SER A 120 4.62 -15.94 5.66
C SER A 120 4.16 -16.74 4.44
N THR A 121 4.24 -16.15 3.25
CA THR A 121 3.87 -16.82 1.99
C THR A 121 4.80 -18.01 1.71
N THR A 122 6.11 -17.83 1.89
CA THR A 122 7.10 -18.90 1.65
C THR A 122 6.90 -20.05 2.64
N ALA A 123 6.65 -19.76 3.92
CA ALA A 123 6.40 -20.78 4.93
C ALA A 123 5.14 -21.61 4.62
N LEU A 124 4.06 -20.96 4.13
CA LEU A 124 2.83 -21.64 3.70
C LEU A 124 3.07 -22.57 2.50
N PHE A 125 3.83 -22.12 1.50
CA PHE A 125 4.17 -22.95 0.35
C PHE A 125 5.05 -24.16 0.75
N ILE A 126 6.01 -23.98 1.64
CA ILE A 126 6.83 -25.09 2.16
C ILE A 126 5.96 -26.08 2.94
N ALA A 127 5.08 -25.58 3.83
CA ALA A 127 4.18 -26.45 4.59
C ALA A 127 3.25 -27.25 3.67
N LEU A 128 2.65 -26.60 2.65
CA LEU A 128 1.84 -27.28 1.64
C LEU A 128 2.65 -28.33 0.85
N ALA A 129 3.87 -27.99 0.43
CA ALA A 129 4.73 -28.93 -0.29
C ALA A 129 5.09 -30.16 0.56
N VAL A 130 5.37 -29.97 1.85
CA VAL A 130 5.63 -31.05 2.81
C VAL A 130 4.39 -31.92 3.00
N CYS A 131 3.21 -31.31 3.22
CA CYS A 131 1.95 -32.04 3.35
C CYS A 131 1.62 -32.87 2.09
N LEU A 132 1.79 -32.28 0.90
CA LEU A 132 1.58 -32.97 -0.38
C LEU A 132 2.59 -34.08 -0.61
N TYR A 133 3.85 -33.90 -0.19
CA TYR A 133 4.86 -34.95 -0.24
C TYR A 133 4.45 -36.15 0.62
N TYR A 134 4.05 -35.93 1.87
CA TYR A 134 3.59 -37.01 2.74
C TYR A 134 2.29 -37.65 2.24
N TYR A 135 1.34 -36.88 1.73
CA TYR A 135 0.09 -37.42 1.15
C TYR A 135 0.34 -38.30 -0.09
N LYS A 136 1.43 -38.08 -0.83
CA LYS A 136 1.79 -38.88 -2.00
C LYS A 136 2.61 -40.13 -1.64
N VAL A 137 3.22 -40.16 -0.45
CA VAL A 137 4.05 -41.27 0.04
C VAL A 137 3.21 -42.32 0.80
N TYR A 138 2.05 -41.92 1.34
CA TYR A 138 1.01 -42.83 1.83
C TYR A 138 0.02 -43.18 0.71
#